data_AF-A0A7S1RME8-F1
#
_entry.id   AF-A0A7S1RME8-F1
#
_cell.length_a   1.000
_cell.length_b   1.000
_cell.length_c   1.000
_cell.angle_alpha   90.00
_cell.angle_beta   90.00
_cell.angle_gamma   90.00
#
_symmetry.space_group_name_H-M   'P 1'
#
loop_
_entity.id
_entity.type
_entity.pdbx_description
1 polymer ?
#
loop_
_entity_poly.entity_id
_entity_poly.type
_entity_poly.pdbx_seq_one_letter_code
_entity_poly.pdbx_strand_id
1 'polypeptide(L)'
;SPVELGELCDQVTIGFGTGEVAGEFVRERVCLGAGAPGAAPPPCVEAAHVVTAVEMSEQPFKSFAFDGILGLGLEGLSLSPDFSFFGGLGARAGAAQFAAFLTDGEGGEESEMAFGGYDAARALEPLTWAPVALPEQGHWAVQILAVRVDGVTLDLCRDGTCRGVVDTGTSHLGVPAPHDRDLEALLTRSAGGAADCRLVDAPLLELEVP
;
A
#
# COMPACT_ATOMS: atom_id res chain seq x y z
N SER A 1 -22.99 22.82 7.13
CA SER A 1 -24.42 22.97 7.44
C SER A 1 -25.02 21.60 7.63
N PRO A 2 -26.03 21.40 8.50
CA PRO A 2 -26.74 20.14 8.52
C PRO A 2 -27.43 19.96 7.16
N VAL A 3 -27.30 18.79 6.56
CA VAL A 3 -27.98 18.43 5.31
C VAL A 3 -29.46 18.24 5.63
N GLU A 4 -30.37 18.82 4.83
CA GLU A 4 -31.81 18.70 5.05
C GLU A 4 -32.30 17.27 4.74
N LEU A 5 -33.28 16.78 5.50
CA LEU A 5 -33.91 15.48 5.28
C LEU A 5 -34.53 15.42 3.87
N GLY A 6 -33.87 14.74 2.93
CA GLY A 6 -34.35 14.50 1.58
C GLY A 6 -33.32 14.72 0.46
N GLU A 7 -32.19 15.37 0.75
CA GLU A 7 -31.01 15.26 -0.12
C GLU A 7 -30.36 13.90 0.15
N LEU A 8 -30.20 13.09 -0.90
CA LEU A 8 -29.41 11.87 -0.81
C LEU A 8 -28.01 12.29 -0.36
N CYS A 9 -27.55 11.81 0.81
CA CYS A 9 -26.13 11.86 1.14
C CYS A 9 -25.37 11.33 -0.09
N ASP A 10 -24.31 12.02 -0.53
CA ASP A 10 -23.48 11.49 -1.61
C ASP A 10 -22.94 10.13 -1.15
N GLN A 11 -23.55 9.06 -1.68
CA GLN A 11 -23.23 7.68 -1.35
C GLN A 11 -22.29 7.12 -2.41
N VAL A 12 -21.34 6.30 -1.96
CA VAL A 12 -20.42 5.58 -2.83
C VAL A 12 -20.40 4.11 -2.46
N THR A 13 -20.24 3.25 -3.48
CA THR A 13 -19.88 1.85 -3.30
C THR A 13 -18.43 1.66 -3.72
N ILE A 14 -17.62 1.10 -2.82
CA ILE A 14 -16.20 0.82 -3.04
C ILE A 14 -15.98 -0.69 -2.92
N GLY A 15 -15.32 -1.29 -3.91
CA GLY A 15 -14.86 -2.67 -3.84
C GLY A 15 -13.52 -2.78 -3.12
N PHE A 16 -13.37 -3.77 -2.23
CA PHE A 16 -12.11 -4.09 -1.57
C PHE A 16 -11.94 -5.60 -1.45
N GLY A 17 -10.88 -6.12 -2.08
CA GLY A 17 -10.69 -7.56 -2.24
C GLY A 17 -11.88 -8.18 -2.98
N THR A 18 -12.62 -9.07 -2.30
CA THR A 18 -13.84 -9.69 -2.82
C THR A 18 -15.13 -9.09 -2.23
N GLY A 19 -15.01 -8.10 -1.35
CA GLY A 19 -16.13 -7.47 -0.66
C GLY A 19 -16.44 -6.07 -1.18
N GLU A 20 -17.57 -5.54 -0.74
CA GLU A 20 -18.02 -4.19 -1.06
C GLU A 20 -18.37 -3.41 0.21
N VAL A 21 -18.15 -2.10 0.17
CA VAL A 21 -18.53 -1.12 1.19
C VAL A 21 -19.41 -0.07 0.55
N ALA A 22 -20.59 0.17 1.10
CA ALA A 22 -21.37 1.37 0.83
C ALA A 22 -21.13 2.37 1.95
N GLY A 23 -20.88 3.63 1.60
CA GLY A 23 -20.58 4.66 2.58
C GLY A 23 -21.08 6.03 2.16
N GLU A 24 -21.04 6.94 3.11
CA GLU A 24 -21.42 8.34 2.94
C GLU A 24 -20.20 9.24 3.05
N PHE A 25 -20.21 10.34 2.31
CA PHE A 25 -19.14 11.33 2.37
C PHE A 25 -19.26 12.22 3.60
N VAL A 26 -18.18 12.29 4.38
CA VAL A 26 -18.05 13.22 5.50
C VAL A 26 -16.79 14.06 5.33
N ARG A 27 -16.82 15.28 5.86
CA ARG A 27 -15.65 16.14 5.95
C ARG A 27 -15.12 16.11 7.36
N GLU A 28 -13.86 15.74 7.50
CA GLU A 28 -13.24 15.58 8.80
C GLU A 28 -11.85 16.19 8.90
N ARG A 29 -11.40 16.36 10.15
CA ARG A 29 -10.01 16.66 10.45
C ARG A 29 -9.27 15.36 10.77
N VAL A 30 -8.33 14.97 9.91
CA VAL A 30 -7.56 13.73 10.06
C VAL A 30 -6.12 14.08 10.46
N CYS A 31 -5.63 13.50 11.56
CA CYS A 31 -4.30 13.77 12.11
C CYS A 31 -3.46 12.48 12.22
N LEU A 32 -2.15 12.57 11.97
CA LEU A 32 -1.23 11.45 12.11
C LEU A 32 -0.59 11.41 13.50
N GLY A 33 -0.76 10.29 14.20
CA GLY A 33 -0.20 10.04 15.52
C GLY A 33 -1.04 10.62 16.65
N ALA A 34 -0.91 10.02 17.83
CA ALA A 34 -1.47 10.56 19.06
C ALA A 34 -0.55 11.70 19.54
N GLY A 35 -1.08 12.92 19.66
CA GLY A 35 -0.31 14.05 20.20
C GLY A 35 0.23 13.69 21.59
N ALA A 36 1.56 13.54 21.71
CA ALA A 36 2.18 13.29 22.99
C ALA A 36 2.18 14.57 23.85
N PRO A 37 1.99 14.48 25.17
CA PRO A 37 2.06 15.65 26.06
C PRO A 37 3.42 16.35 25.92
N GLY A 38 3.42 17.62 25.50
CA GLY A 38 4.64 18.42 25.32
C GLY A 38 5.32 18.27 23.96
N ALA A 39 4.78 17.46 23.04
CA ALA A 39 5.23 17.41 21.66
C ALA A 39 4.56 18.48 20.78
N ALA A 40 5.15 18.76 19.61
CA ALA A 40 4.49 19.55 18.58
C ALA A 40 3.13 18.90 18.20
N PRO A 41 2.12 19.70 17.82
CA PRO A 41 0.84 19.15 17.40
C PRO A 41 1.03 18.22 16.19
N PRO A 42 0.30 17.09 16.13
CA PRO A 42 0.42 16.15 15.01
C PRO A 42 0.06 16.84 13.69
N PRO A 43 0.68 16.44 12.57
CA PRO A 43 0.30 16.96 11.27
C PRO A 43 -1.13 16.50 10.95
N CYS A 44 -1.97 17.44 10.53
CA CYS A 44 -3.37 17.19 10.20
C CYS A 44 -3.74 17.74 8.83
N VAL A 45 -4.58 17.00 8.13
CA VAL A 45 -5.32 17.49 6.96
C VAL A 45 -6.66 18.00 7.44
N GLU A 46 -6.92 19.29 7.24
CA GLU A 46 -8.21 19.91 7.60
C GLU A 46 -9.21 19.62 6.49
N ALA A 47 -10.46 19.32 6.85
CA ALA A 47 -11.57 19.10 5.92
C ALA A 47 -11.29 18.05 4.84
N ALA A 48 -10.53 17.00 5.17
CA ALA A 48 -10.37 15.83 4.33
C ALA A 48 -11.74 15.17 4.10
N HIS A 49 -12.02 14.75 2.87
CA HIS A 49 -13.21 13.94 2.60
C HIS A 49 -12.89 12.49 2.94
N VAL A 50 -13.75 11.88 3.74
CA VAL A 50 -13.65 10.50 4.20
C VAL A 50 -14.97 9.81 3.88
N VAL A 51 -14.90 8.52 3.54
CA VAL A 51 -16.08 7.69 3.37
C VAL A 51 -16.34 6.96 4.67
N THR A 52 -17.45 7.26 5.35
CA THR A 52 -17.90 6.49 6.51
C THR A 52 -18.76 5.33 6.02
N ALA A 53 -18.31 4.10 6.27
CA ALA A 53 -19.07 2.90 5.90
C ALA A 53 -20.41 2.86 6.64
N VAL A 54 -21.51 2.75 5.88
CA VAL A 54 -22.87 2.54 6.40
C VAL A 54 -23.29 1.08 6.24
N GLU A 55 -22.75 0.41 5.23
CA GLU A 55 -22.94 -1.02 4.98
C GLU A 55 -21.63 -1.61 4.46
N MET A 56 -21.32 -2.83 4.87
CA MET A 56 -20.16 -3.58 4.39
C MET A 56 -20.50 -5.07 4.30
N SER A 57 -19.91 -5.73 3.31
CA SER A 57 -19.96 -7.19 3.20
C SER A 57 -19.37 -7.85 4.45
N GLU A 58 -19.90 -8.99 4.91
CA GLU A 58 -19.28 -9.67 6.06
C GLU A 58 -17.86 -10.17 5.75
N GLN A 59 -17.65 -10.67 4.54
CA GLN A 59 -16.34 -11.13 4.06
C GLN A 59 -15.78 -10.13 3.05
N PRO A 60 -14.51 -9.70 3.18
CA PRO A 60 -13.52 -10.09 4.20
C PRO A 60 -13.57 -9.26 5.50
N PHE A 61 -14.42 -8.23 5.59
CA PHE A 61 -14.30 -7.18 6.61
C PHE A 61 -14.39 -7.66 8.06
N LYS A 62 -15.22 -8.67 8.36
CA LYS A 62 -15.36 -9.23 9.72
C LYS A 62 -14.08 -9.90 10.23
N SER A 63 -13.17 -10.29 9.32
CA SER A 63 -11.93 -10.98 9.66
C SER A 63 -10.74 -10.03 9.89
N PHE A 64 -10.88 -8.75 9.51
CA PHE A 64 -9.80 -7.80 9.70
C PHE A 64 -9.71 -7.35 11.16
N ALA A 65 -8.48 -7.09 11.59
CA ALA A 65 -8.18 -6.52 12.90
C ALA A 65 -8.12 -4.98 12.87
N PHE A 66 -8.35 -4.36 11.71
CA PHE A 66 -8.36 -2.92 11.52
C PHE A 66 -9.80 -2.41 11.30
N ASP A 67 -10.05 -1.17 11.72
CA ASP A 67 -11.37 -0.53 11.62
C ASP A 67 -11.58 0.22 10.29
N GLY A 68 -10.50 0.56 9.59
CA GLY A 68 -10.57 1.31 8.35
C GLY A 68 -9.25 1.32 7.58
N ILE A 69 -9.26 1.99 6.42
CA ILE A 69 -8.15 2.07 5.49
C ILE A 69 -7.81 3.54 5.27
N LEU A 70 -6.53 3.88 5.40
CA LEU A 70 -6.00 5.18 4.99
C LEU A 70 -5.24 5.03 3.67
N GLY A 71 -5.82 5.53 2.59
CA GLY A 71 -5.19 5.48 1.26
C GLY A 71 -4.02 6.45 1.15
N LEU A 72 -2.84 5.93 0.78
CA LEU A 72 -1.63 6.71 0.51
C LEU A 72 -1.26 6.75 -0.98
N GLY A 73 -2.19 6.38 -1.86
CA GLY A 73 -2.02 6.47 -3.31
C GLY A 73 -1.92 7.91 -3.80
N LEU A 74 -1.50 8.06 -5.06
CA LEU A 74 -1.48 9.35 -5.74
C LEU A 74 -2.92 9.73 -6.17
N GLU A 75 -3.11 11.01 -6.52
CA GLU A 75 -4.44 11.59 -6.77
C GLU A 75 -5.27 10.86 -7.84
N GLY A 76 -4.65 10.18 -8.81
CA GLY A 76 -5.35 9.44 -9.86
C GLY A 76 -6.27 8.30 -9.38
N LEU A 77 -6.07 7.80 -8.14
CA LEU A 77 -6.94 6.80 -7.51
C LEU A 77 -8.01 7.39 -6.59
N SER A 78 -7.99 8.70 -6.35
CA SER A 78 -8.95 9.37 -5.48
C SER A 78 -10.21 9.77 -6.25
N LEU A 79 -11.37 9.75 -5.59
CA LEU A 79 -12.65 10.20 -6.17
C LEU A 79 -12.61 11.68 -6.57
N SER A 80 -11.90 12.47 -5.78
CA SER A 80 -11.54 13.86 -6.05
C SER A 80 -10.29 14.20 -5.23
N PRO A 81 -9.58 15.30 -5.54
CA PRO A 81 -8.41 15.72 -4.77
C PRO A 81 -8.66 15.86 -3.26
N ASP A 82 -9.88 16.20 -2.86
CA ASP A 82 -10.27 16.33 -1.45
C ASP A 82 -10.28 14.98 -0.68
N PHE A 83 -10.34 13.85 -1.39
CA PHE A 83 -10.20 12.50 -0.82
C PHE A 83 -8.75 12.02 -0.74
N SER A 84 -7.79 12.75 -1.32
CA SER A 84 -6.37 12.40 -1.22
C SER A 84 -5.77 12.93 0.08
N PHE A 85 -5.74 12.07 1.11
CA PHE A 85 -5.08 12.39 2.36
C PHE A 85 -3.60 12.75 2.14
N PHE A 86 -2.89 11.96 1.33
CA PHE A 86 -1.48 12.20 1.04
C PHE A 86 -1.25 13.50 0.27
N GLY A 87 -2.10 13.81 -0.72
CA GLY A 87 -2.06 15.10 -1.44
C GLY A 87 -2.28 16.29 -0.49
N GLY A 88 -3.30 16.20 0.37
CA GLY A 88 -3.58 17.20 1.40
C GLY A 88 -2.44 17.41 2.39
N LEU A 89 -1.78 16.32 2.81
CA LEU A 89 -0.61 16.37 3.69
C LEU A 89 0.58 17.04 3.00
N GLY A 90 0.87 16.65 1.76
CA GLY A 90 1.97 17.21 0.97
C GLY A 90 1.85 18.72 0.75
N ALA A 91 0.63 19.20 0.45
CA ALA A 91 0.35 20.62 0.26
C ALA A 91 0.62 21.47 1.52
N ARG A 92 0.46 20.88 2.71
CA ARG A 92 0.63 21.59 4.00
C ARG A 92 2.04 21.46 4.57
N ALA A 93 2.63 20.27 4.50
CA ALA A 93 3.90 19.95 5.16
C ALA A 93 5.13 20.27 4.32
N GLY A 94 4.98 20.55 3.01
CA GLY A 94 6.11 20.89 2.13
C GLY A 94 7.02 19.71 1.77
N ALA A 95 6.76 18.52 2.32
CA ALA A 95 7.41 17.27 1.97
C ALA A 95 6.34 16.17 1.79
N ALA A 96 6.01 15.85 0.55
CA ALA A 96 5.14 14.74 0.20
C ALA A 96 5.98 13.45 0.13
N GLN A 97 6.45 12.99 1.29
CA GLN A 97 7.20 11.75 1.42
C GLN A 97 6.67 10.97 2.61
N PHE A 98 6.67 9.65 2.49
CA PHE A 98 6.45 8.73 3.60
C PHE A 98 7.31 7.49 3.39
N ALA A 99 7.55 6.75 4.48
CA ALA A 99 8.27 5.49 4.46
C ALA A 99 7.58 4.48 5.37
N ALA A 100 7.66 3.21 5.00
CA ALA A 100 7.16 2.09 5.80
C ALA A 100 8.33 1.16 6.14
N PHE A 101 8.51 0.87 7.42
CA PHE A 101 9.37 -0.19 7.93
C PHE A 101 8.46 -1.28 8.50
N LEU A 102 8.57 -2.50 7.97
CA LEU A 102 7.73 -3.63 8.35
C LEU A 102 8.63 -4.75 8.90
N THR A 103 8.28 -5.25 10.07
CA THR A 103 8.96 -6.36 10.75
C THR A 103 7.96 -7.43 11.15
N ASP A 104 8.44 -8.66 11.34
CA ASP A 104 7.68 -9.76 11.93
C ASP A 104 7.66 -9.70 13.47
N GLY A 105 8.36 -8.73 14.07
CA GLY A 105 8.44 -8.50 15.50
C GLY A 105 9.54 -9.30 16.19
N GLU A 106 10.40 -10.00 15.45
CA GLU A 106 11.57 -10.64 16.03
C GLU A 106 12.47 -9.61 16.75
N GLY A 107 13.06 -10.02 17.88
CA GLY A 107 13.92 -9.13 18.66
C GLY A 107 13.21 -7.97 19.36
N GLY A 108 11.88 -7.90 19.31
CA GLY A 108 11.10 -6.79 19.89
C GLY A 108 11.07 -5.54 19.01
N GLU A 109 11.37 -5.68 17.72
CA GLU A 109 11.20 -4.58 16.78
C GLU A 109 9.72 -4.29 16.53
N GLU A 110 9.40 -3.01 16.34
CA GLU A 110 8.06 -2.56 15.98
C GLU A 110 8.07 -1.99 14.56
N SER A 111 7.03 -2.33 13.80
CA SER A 111 6.76 -1.74 12.49
C SER A 111 6.44 -0.25 12.63
N GLU A 112 6.86 0.54 11.64
CA GLU A 112 6.80 2.00 11.71
C GLU A 112 6.37 2.59 10.36
N MET A 113 5.58 3.67 10.42
CA MET A 113 5.30 4.52 9.27
C MET A 113 5.79 5.94 9.57
N ALA A 114 6.74 6.42 8.78
CA ALA A 114 7.29 7.76 8.87
C ALA A 114 6.66 8.68 7.81
N PHE A 115 6.34 9.92 8.18
CA PHE A 115 5.80 10.93 7.27
C PHE A 115 6.72 12.15 7.24
N GLY A 116 6.91 12.71 6.05
CA GLY A 116 7.87 13.80 5.79
C GLY A 116 9.30 13.32 5.49
N GLY A 117 9.52 12.01 5.37
CA GLY A 117 10.83 11.41 5.12
C GLY A 117 10.86 9.94 5.54
N TYR A 118 12.05 9.44 5.88
CA TYR A 118 12.29 8.10 6.41
C TYR A 118 13.16 8.18 7.66
N ASP A 119 13.05 7.19 8.55
CA ASP A 119 13.98 7.05 9.67
C ASP A 119 15.30 6.40 9.18
N ALA A 120 16.38 7.17 9.23
CA ALA A 120 17.70 6.70 8.84
C ALA A 120 18.22 5.54 9.71
N ALA A 121 17.74 5.39 10.95
CA ALA A 121 18.10 4.26 11.81
C ALA A 121 17.54 2.92 11.30
N ARG A 122 16.53 2.96 10.42
CA ARG A 122 15.93 1.77 9.78
C ARG A 122 16.61 1.38 8.46
N ALA A 123 17.58 2.17 7.98
CA ALA A 123 18.28 1.93 6.73
C ALA A 123 19.74 1.52 6.99
N LEU A 124 20.12 0.32 6.56
CA LEU A 124 21.51 -0.15 6.64
C LEU A 124 22.41 0.50 5.57
N GLU A 125 21.83 0.82 4.41
CA GLU A 125 22.51 1.41 3.26
C GLU A 125 21.73 2.63 2.74
N PRO A 126 22.37 3.53 1.95
CA PRO A 126 21.66 4.64 1.32
C PRO A 126 20.50 4.16 0.43
N LEU A 127 19.41 4.93 0.42
CA LEU A 127 18.26 4.64 -0.43
C LEU A 127 18.59 4.78 -1.92
N THR A 128 18.10 3.82 -2.70
CA THR A 128 18.04 3.90 -4.17
C THR A 128 16.65 4.35 -4.60
N TRP A 129 16.57 5.20 -5.61
CA TRP A 129 15.32 5.81 -6.06
C TRP A 129 14.99 5.40 -7.49
N ALA A 130 13.80 4.86 -7.68
CA ALA A 130 13.22 4.64 -9.00
C ALA A 130 12.11 5.68 -9.26
N PRO A 131 12.00 6.21 -10.49
CA PRO A 131 10.90 7.11 -10.85
C PRO A 131 9.57 6.37 -10.82
N VAL A 132 8.51 7.07 -10.39
CA VAL A 132 7.14 6.55 -10.47
C VAL A 132 6.75 6.39 -11.93
N ALA A 133 6.37 5.19 -12.33
CA ALA A 133 5.85 4.88 -13.65
C ALA A 133 4.35 5.19 -13.71
N LEU A 134 3.91 5.84 -14.80
CA LEU A 134 2.49 6.12 -15.08
C LEU A 134 1.76 6.79 -13.88
N PRO A 135 2.31 7.87 -13.30
CA PRO A 135 1.78 8.50 -12.08
C PRO A 135 0.32 8.96 -12.22
N GLU A 136 -0.14 9.23 -13.45
CA GLU A 136 -1.52 9.56 -13.76
C GLU A 136 -2.51 8.44 -13.43
N GLN A 137 -2.06 7.18 -13.34
CA GLN A 137 -2.88 6.05 -12.90
C GLN A 137 -3.05 5.99 -11.38
N GLY A 138 -2.32 6.82 -10.65
CA GLY A 138 -2.49 6.99 -9.21
C GLY A 138 -1.74 5.96 -8.33
N HIS A 139 -1.11 4.95 -8.92
CA HIS A 139 -0.36 3.92 -8.19
C HIS A 139 1.09 4.33 -7.89
N TRP A 140 1.66 3.80 -6.81
CA TRP A 140 3.10 3.77 -6.59
C TRP A 140 3.74 2.65 -7.42
N ALA A 141 3.74 2.83 -8.73
CA ALA A 141 4.29 1.87 -9.67
C ALA A 141 5.74 2.21 -10.05
N VAL A 142 6.57 1.21 -10.25
CA VAL A 142 7.93 1.32 -10.78
C VAL A 142 8.09 0.46 -12.01
N GLN A 143 9.03 0.84 -12.88
CA GLN A 143 9.43 -0.02 -13.99
C GLN A 143 10.18 -1.24 -13.47
N ILE A 144 9.81 -2.43 -13.93
CA ILE A 144 10.58 -3.66 -13.72
C ILE A 144 11.36 -3.92 -15.01
N LEU A 145 12.68 -3.93 -14.91
CA LEU A 145 13.58 -4.17 -16.04
C LEU A 145 13.73 -5.66 -16.34
N ALA A 146 13.80 -6.48 -15.30
CA ALA A 146 13.91 -7.92 -15.41
C ALA A 146 13.41 -8.64 -14.15
N VAL A 147 12.92 -9.86 -14.34
CA VAL A 147 12.60 -10.80 -13.25
C VAL A 147 13.48 -12.02 -13.43
N ARG A 148 14.14 -12.47 -12.35
CA ARG A 148 15.00 -13.65 -12.36
C ARG A 148 14.62 -14.61 -11.25
N VAL A 149 14.70 -15.90 -11.52
CA VAL A 149 14.62 -16.96 -10.51
C VAL A 149 15.88 -17.80 -10.58
N ASP A 150 16.65 -17.87 -9.49
CA ASP A 150 17.94 -18.56 -9.43
C ASP A 150 18.89 -18.17 -10.57
N GLY A 151 18.94 -16.86 -10.90
CA GLY A 151 19.74 -16.30 -11.99
C GLY A 151 19.17 -16.49 -13.39
N VAL A 152 18.08 -17.26 -13.56
CA VAL A 152 17.42 -17.43 -14.86
C VAL A 152 16.48 -16.26 -15.13
N THR A 153 16.78 -15.48 -16.17
CA THR A 153 15.94 -14.32 -16.56
C THR A 153 14.71 -14.76 -17.33
N LEU A 154 13.53 -14.31 -16.89
CA LEU A 154 12.25 -14.60 -17.50
C LEU A 154 11.92 -13.61 -18.63
N ASP A 155 11.11 -14.08 -19.59
CA ASP A 155 10.75 -13.29 -20.76
C ASP A 155 9.67 -12.23 -20.48
N LEU A 156 9.04 -12.28 -19.30
CA LEU A 156 7.84 -11.50 -18.97
C LEU A 156 8.02 -9.98 -19.01
N CYS A 157 9.24 -9.48 -18.80
CA CYS A 157 9.53 -8.04 -18.85
C CYS A 157 10.36 -7.61 -20.08
N ARG A 158 10.64 -8.52 -21.03
CA ARG A 158 11.54 -8.22 -22.17
C ARG A 158 11.04 -7.13 -23.11
N ASP A 159 9.73 -6.94 -23.19
CA ASP A 159 9.11 -5.90 -24.01
C ASP A 159 9.24 -4.49 -23.40
N GLY A 160 9.76 -4.40 -22.16
CA GLY A 160 9.93 -3.17 -21.43
C GLY A 160 8.62 -2.56 -20.92
N THR A 161 7.49 -3.26 -20.96
CA THR A 161 6.18 -2.76 -20.49
C THR A 161 5.87 -3.14 -19.03
N CYS A 162 6.64 -4.06 -18.47
CA CYS A 162 6.52 -4.60 -17.12
C CYS A 162 6.58 -3.55 -16.01
N ARG A 163 5.52 -3.43 -15.19
CA ARG A 163 5.46 -2.53 -14.03
C ARG A 163 5.10 -3.30 -12.78
N GLY A 164 5.65 -2.89 -11.65
CA GLY A 164 5.34 -3.42 -10.33
C GLY A 164 4.76 -2.32 -9.46
N VAL A 165 3.66 -2.60 -8.75
CA VAL A 165 3.07 -1.67 -7.78
C VAL A 165 3.60 -2.03 -6.40
N VAL A 166 4.13 -1.04 -5.68
CA VAL A 166 4.51 -1.18 -4.28
C VAL A 166 3.28 -0.84 -3.44
N ASP A 167 2.66 -1.87 -2.87
CA ASP A 167 1.38 -1.76 -2.16
C ASP A 167 1.50 -2.33 -0.74
N THR A 168 1.45 -1.43 0.26
CA THR A 168 1.48 -1.81 1.68
C THR A 168 0.17 -2.43 2.16
N GLY A 169 -0.89 -2.39 1.35
CA GLY A 169 -2.19 -3.00 1.63
C GLY A 169 -2.27 -4.50 1.30
N THR A 170 -1.30 -5.04 0.56
CA THR A 170 -1.20 -6.48 0.28
C THR A 170 0.00 -7.11 1.00
N SER A 171 -0.17 -8.36 1.43
CA SER A 171 0.90 -9.17 2.02
C SER A 171 1.60 -10.09 1.02
N HIS A 172 0.99 -10.34 -0.14
CA HIS A 172 1.49 -11.28 -1.13
C HIS A 172 1.93 -10.57 -2.40
N LEU A 173 2.90 -11.17 -3.09
CA LEU A 173 3.29 -10.77 -4.44
C LEU A 173 2.22 -11.23 -5.45
N GLY A 174 1.67 -10.28 -6.20
CA GLY A 174 0.78 -10.54 -7.33
C GLY A 174 1.52 -10.52 -8.66
N VAL A 175 1.21 -11.46 -9.55
CA VAL A 175 1.82 -11.60 -10.88
C VAL A 175 0.71 -11.77 -11.93
N PRO A 176 0.85 -11.23 -13.15
CA PRO A 176 -0.14 -11.41 -14.20
C PRO A 176 -0.42 -12.89 -14.49
N ALA A 177 -1.70 -13.26 -14.63
CA ALA A 177 -2.16 -14.64 -14.86
C ALA A 177 -1.49 -15.38 -16.03
N PRO A 178 -1.06 -14.74 -17.13
CA PRO A 178 -0.31 -15.46 -18.18
C PRO A 178 1.07 -15.99 -17.72
N HIS A 179 1.61 -15.48 -16.61
CA HIS A 179 2.96 -15.78 -16.12
C HIS A 179 2.99 -16.38 -14.71
N ASP A 180 1.83 -16.46 -14.02
CA ASP A 180 1.74 -16.93 -12.65
C ASP A 180 2.17 -18.40 -12.52
N ARG A 181 1.71 -19.27 -13.43
CA ARG A 181 2.02 -20.71 -13.44
C ARG A 181 3.50 -20.98 -13.65
N ASP A 182 4.13 -20.26 -14.57
CA ASP A 182 5.56 -20.42 -14.88
C ASP A 182 6.42 -19.96 -13.71
N LEU A 183 6.08 -18.82 -13.11
CA LEU A 183 6.78 -18.32 -11.94
C LEU A 183 6.56 -19.24 -10.72
N GLU A 184 5.32 -19.67 -10.47
CA GLU A 184 4.99 -20.62 -9.40
C GLU A 184 5.79 -21.92 -9.53
N ALA A 185 5.90 -22.47 -10.75
CA ALA A 185 6.68 -23.67 -11.00
C ALA A 185 8.17 -23.47 -10.68
N LEU A 186 8.73 -22.30 -11.00
CA LEU A 186 10.12 -21.98 -10.71
C LEU A 186 10.39 -21.69 -9.22
N LEU A 187 9.41 -21.11 -8.52
CA LEU A 187 9.49 -20.79 -7.10
C LEU A 187 9.18 -22.00 -6.19
N THR A 188 8.50 -23.02 -6.70
CA THR A 188 8.14 -24.20 -5.91
C THR A 188 9.35 -25.11 -5.67
N ARG A 189 9.56 -25.51 -4.42
CA ARG A 189 10.56 -26.52 -4.03
C ARG A 189 9.90 -27.66 -3.27
N SER A 190 10.45 -28.86 -3.44
CA SER A 190 10.02 -30.02 -2.66
C SER A 190 10.48 -29.85 -1.21
N ALA A 191 9.59 -30.09 -0.25
CA ALA A 191 9.95 -30.08 1.17
C ALA A 191 10.94 -31.20 1.55
N GLY A 192 11.12 -32.22 0.69
CA GLY A 192 12.15 -33.26 0.89
C GLY A 192 12.00 -34.08 2.19
N GLY A 193 10.84 -34.02 2.85
CA GLY A 193 10.61 -34.63 4.17
C GLY A 193 10.88 -33.71 5.37
N ALA A 194 11.22 -32.43 5.15
CA ALA A 194 11.30 -31.43 6.21
C ALA A 194 9.94 -31.26 6.89
N ALA A 195 9.95 -31.28 8.23
CA ALA A 195 8.75 -31.00 9.03
C ALA A 195 8.39 -29.50 9.05
N ASP A 196 9.36 -28.64 8.72
CA ASP A 196 9.22 -27.19 8.66
C ASP A 196 9.79 -26.70 7.32
N CYS A 197 8.92 -26.16 6.47
CA CYS A 197 9.29 -25.66 5.15
C CYS A 197 10.22 -24.44 5.20
N ARG A 198 10.34 -23.75 6.34
CA ARG A 198 11.29 -22.65 6.52
C ARG A 198 12.75 -23.11 6.48
N LEU A 199 12.98 -24.41 6.63
CA LEU A 199 14.31 -25.02 6.54
C LEU A 199 14.68 -25.48 5.12
N VAL A 200 13.79 -25.29 4.15
CA VAL A 200 14.02 -25.65 2.75
C VAL A 200 14.65 -24.45 2.05
N ASP A 201 15.73 -24.69 1.30
CA ASP A 201 16.36 -23.65 0.49
C ASP A 201 15.35 -23.11 -0.54
N ALA A 202 14.90 -21.88 -0.32
CA ALA A 202 13.97 -21.20 -1.21
C ALA A 202 14.71 -20.67 -2.45
N PRO A 203 14.03 -20.60 -3.60
CA PRO A 203 14.61 -20.00 -4.81
C PRO A 203 14.82 -18.50 -4.60
N LEU A 204 15.89 -17.96 -5.16
CA LEU A 204 16.12 -16.52 -5.15
C LEU A 204 15.29 -15.86 -6.25
N LEU A 205 14.30 -15.05 -5.85
CA LEU A 205 13.57 -14.16 -6.74
C LEU A 205 14.24 -12.78 -6.75
N GLU A 206 14.64 -12.31 -7.93
CA GLU A 206 15.25 -11.00 -8.12
C GLU A 206 14.38 -10.15 -9.03
N LEU A 207 14.07 -8.92 -8.60
CA LEU A 207 13.36 -7.90 -9.37
C LEU A 207 14.34 -6.75 -9.64
N GLU A 208 14.67 -6.51 -10.90
CA GLU A 208 15.54 -5.41 -11.30
C GLU A 208 14.71 -4.14 -11.55
N VAL A 209 15.07 -3.06 -10.88
CA VAL A 209 14.47 -1.73 -11.02
C VAL A 209 15.54 -0.73 -11.51
N PRO A 210 15.16 0.39 -12.16
CA PRO A 210 16.09 1.42 -12.64
C PRO A 210 17.01 2.03 -11.58
#